data_AF-A0A815DJ68-F1
#
_entry.id   AF-A0A815DJ68-F1
#
_cell.length_a   1.000
_cell.length_b   1.000
_cell.length_c   1.000
_cell.angle_alpha   90.00
_cell.angle_beta   90.00
_cell.angle_gamma   90.00
#
_symmetry.space_group_name_H-M   'P 1'
#
loop_
_entity.id
_entity.type
_entity.pdbx_description
1 polymer ?
#
loop_
_entity_poly.entity_id
_entity_poly.type
_entity_poly.pdbx_seq_one_letter_code
_entity_poly.pdbx_strand_id
1 'polypeptide(L)'
;MRRSSFGDDSYEMPRPCPRGTWSGAGAVKCTECAKGYYTWDEASSYCDRCEAGYMCSAPDADPEPCPLGTYSAEPAQTCLGMCGVSDNTEKTETVALILRISVH
;
A
#
# COMPACT_ATOMS: atom_id res chain seq x y z
N MET A 1 -28.20 9.32 -19.81
CA MET A 1 -27.46 9.03 -18.56
C MET A 1 -26.58 7.83 -18.91
N ARG A 2 -25.24 7.81 -18.91
CA ARG A 2 -24.17 8.54 -18.21
C ARG A 2 -22.99 8.63 -19.21
N ARG A 3 -22.52 9.81 -19.59
CA ARG A 3 -21.44 10.61 -18.98
C ARG A 3 -20.09 9.85 -18.93
N SER A 4 -19.23 10.26 -19.87
CA SER A 4 -17.76 10.33 -19.79
C SER A 4 -16.99 9.01 -19.75
N SER A 5 -16.81 8.42 -20.93
CA SER A 5 -15.60 7.64 -21.23
C SER A 5 -14.43 8.63 -21.33
N PHE A 6 -13.59 8.67 -20.31
CA PHE A 6 -12.32 9.38 -20.36
C PHE A 6 -11.38 8.62 -21.32
N GLY A 7 -11.18 9.19 -22.52
CA GLY A 7 -9.97 8.98 -23.31
C GLY A 7 -10.15 8.19 -24.62
N ASP A 8 -10.54 8.89 -25.68
CA ASP A 8 -10.21 8.56 -27.08
C ASP A 8 -9.74 9.85 -27.78
N ASP A 9 -8.75 9.71 -28.66
CA ASP A 9 -8.19 10.71 -29.58
C ASP A 9 -6.86 11.45 -29.22
N SER A 10 -5.75 10.81 -29.62
CA SER A 10 -4.65 11.37 -30.44
C SER A 10 -3.61 12.39 -29.92
N TYR A 11 -3.56 12.69 -28.62
CA TYR A 11 -2.32 13.16 -27.96
C TYR A 11 -2.02 12.21 -26.80
N GLU A 12 -0.82 11.63 -26.72
CA GLU A 12 -0.38 10.80 -25.60
C GLU A 12 -0.28 11.65 -24.33
N MET A 13 -1.41 12.10 -23.77
CA MET A 13 -1.45 12.71 -22.46
C MET A 13 -0.97 11.65 -21.47
N PRO A 14 -0.04 12.01 -20.56
CA PRO A 14 0.42 11.09 -19.54
C PRO A 14 -0.81 10.59 -18.79
N ARG A 15 -1.09 9.29 -18.91
CA ARG A 15 -2.25 8.70 -18.24
C ARG A 15 -2.07 8.91 -16.74
N PRO A 16 -3.09 9.39 -16.03
CA PRO A 16 -3.00 9.55 -14.60
C PRO A 16 -2.67 8.20 -13.97
N CYS A 17 -1.75 8.21 -13.02
CA CYS A 17 -1.38 6.98 -12.32
C CYS A 17 -2.56 6.45 -11.52
N PRO A 18 -2.84 5.13 -11.58
CA PRO A 18 -3.88 4.55 -10.75
C PRO A 18 -3.52 4.70 -9.26
N ARG A 19 -4.52 4.53 -8.40
CA ARG A 19 -4.33 4.48 -6.95
C ARG A 19 -3.28 3.41 -6.61
N GLY A 20 -2.54 3.62 -5.53
CA GLY A 20 -1.40 2.83 -5.11
C GLY A 20 -0.09 3.16 -5.82
N THR A 21 -0.14 4.08 -6.78
CA THR A 21 1.04 4.51 -7.53
C THR A 21 1.14 6.02 -7.63
N TRP A 22 2.36 6.52 -7.66
CA TRP A 22 2.68 7.93 -7.77
C TRP A 22 3.59 8.20 -8.96
N SER A 23 3.53 9.42 -9.50
CA SER A 23 4.42 9.86 -10.57
C SER A 23 4.92 11.28 -10.31
N GLY A 24 6.23 11.47 -10.38
CA GLY A 24 6.84 12.79 -10.31
C GLY A 24 6.49 13.66 -11.52
N ALA A 25 6.72 14.97 -11.41
CA ALA A 25 6.51 15.89 -12.52
C ALA A 25 7.32 15.46 -13.76
N GLY A 26 6.62 15.14 -14.85
CA GLY A 26 7.23 14.67 -16.10
C GLY A 26 7.58 13.17 -16.16
N ALA A 27 7.22 12.38 -15.14
CA ALA A 27 7.38 10.94 -15.20
C ALA A 27 6.22 10.29 -15.99
N VAL A 28 6.59 9.46 -16.96
CA VAL A 28 5.67 8.63 -17.76
C VAL A 28 5.38 7.27 -17.12
N LYS A 29 6.16 6.90 -16.10
CA LYS A 29 6.03 5.63 -15.39
C LYS A 29 5.55 5.88 -13.97
N CYS A 30 4.48 5.19 -13.60
CA CYS A 30 3.97 5.16 -12.24
C CYS A 30 4.88 4.28 -11.37
N THR A 31 5.22 4.79 -10.20
CA THR A 31 6.00 4.09 -9.19
C THR A 31 5.05 3.65 -8.08
N GLU A 32 5.12 2.39 -7.66
CA GLU A 32 4.30 1.89 -6.56
C GLU A 32 4.68 2.58 -5.25
N CYS A 33 3.69 2.78 -4.39
CA CYS A 33 3.93 3.30 -3.05
C CYS A 33 4.66 2.28 -2.18
N ALA A 34 5.53 2.79 -1.32
CA ALA A 34 6.19 1.96 -0.33
C ALA A 34 5.16 1.39 0.65
N LYS A 35 5.49 0.26 1.27
CA LYS A 35 4.65 -0.34 2.31
C LYS A 35 4.46 0.63 3.45
N GLY A 36 3.22 0.78 3.88
CA GLY A 36 2.78 1.76 4.87
C GLY A 36 2.30 3.07 4.25
N TYR A 37 2.34 3.20 2.92
CA TYR A 37 1.90 4.37 2.19
C TYR A 37 0.81 3.99 1.17
N TYR A 38 -0.10 4.92 0.94
CA TYR A 38 -1.24 4.76 0.04
C TYR A 38 -1.47 6.05 -0.76
N THR A 39 -2.35 6.00 -1.77
CA THR A 39 -2.81 7.21 -2.46
C THR A 39 -4.32 7.18 -2.59
N TRP A 40 -4.97 8.24 -2.13
CA TRP A 40 -6.42 8.38 -2.27
C TRP A 40 -6.83 8.65 -3.73
N ASP A 41 -6.15 9.61 -4.36
CA ASP A 41 -6.48 10.10 -5.69
C ASP A 41 -5.67 9.42 -6.79
N GLU A 42 -6.33 9.25 -7.94
CA GLU A 42 -5.65 8.92 -9.19
C GLU A 42 -4.86 10.16 -9.67
N ALA A 43 -3.73 9.94 -10.33
CA ALA A 43 -2.75 10.99 -10.68
C ALA A 43 -1.98 11.59 -9.48
N SER A 44 -1.85 10.86 -8.37
CA SER A 44 -1.09 11.38 -7.24
C SER A 44 0.39 11.55 -7.58
N SER A 45 0.97 12.64 -7.09
CA SER A 45 2.40 12.96 -7.27
C SER A 45 3.27 12.50 -6.10
N TYR A 46 2.63 12.04 -5.02
CA TYR A 46 3.27 11.52 -3.82
C TYR A 46 2.36 10.46 -3.17
N CYS A 47 2.93 9.64 -2.31
CA CYS A 47 2.17 8.70 -1.48
C CYS A 47 1.93 9.31 -0.10
N ASP A 48 0.69 9.21 0.37
CA ASP A 48 0.30 9.56 1.73
C ASP A 48 0.66 8.43 2.69
N ARG A 49 1.03 8.80 3.91
CA ARG A 49 1.38 7.84 4.97
C ARG A 49 0.11 7.29 5.61
N CYS A 50 0.08 5.99 5.92
CA CYS A 50 -0.98 5.41 6.72
C CYS A 50 -0.88 5.89 8.17
N GLU A 51 -1.89 6.62 8.65
CA GLU A 51 -1.92 7.19 10.00
C GLU A 51 -2.06 6.10 11.09
N ALA A 52 -1.56 6.38 12.30
CA ALA A 52 -1.69 5.46 13.41
C ALA A 52 -3.17 5.23 13.76
N GLY A 53 -3.51 3.98 14.09
CA GLY A 53 -4.91 3.55 14.29
C GLY A 53 -5.67 3.19 13.00
N TYR A 54 -5.05 3.32 11.82
CA TYR A 54 -5.56 2.82 10.56
C TYR A 54 -4.63 1.73 9.99
N MET A 55 -5.17 0.83 9.18
CA MET A 55 -4.42 -0.16 8.42
C MET A 55 -4.62 0.06 6.93
N CYS A 56 -3.51 0.06 6.20
CA CYS A 56 -3.49 0.15 4.75
C CYS A 56 -2.98 -1.18 4.21
N SER A 57 -3.87 -2.13 3.94
CA SER A 57 -3.47 -3.47 3.47
C SER A 57 -2.90 -3.45 2.05
N ALA A 58 -3.31 -2.47 1.24
CA ALA A 58 -2.81 -2.23 -0.09
C ALA A 58 -2.59 -0.73 -0.30
N PRO A 59 -1.60 -0.33 -1.13
CA PRO A 59 -1.35 1.08 -1.43
C PRO A 59 -2.51 1.70 -2.26
N ASP A 60 -3.28 0.86 -2.95
CA ASP A 60 -4.44 1.21 -3.78
C ASP A 60 -5.77 1.22 -3.00
N ALA A 61 -5.73 0.82 -1.73
CA ALA A 61 -6.90 0.71 -0.86
C ALA A 61 -7.00 1.90 0.10
N ASP A 62 -8.24 2.11 0.57
CA ASP A 62 -8.55 3.08 1.61
C ASP A 62 -7.97 2.65 2.96
N PRO A 63 -7.45 3.58 3.79
CA PRO A 63 -7.05 3.28 5.15
C PRO A 63 -8.27 2.82 5.97
N GLU A 64 -8.26 1.56 6.42
CA GLU A 64 -9.34 1.04 7.26
C GLU A 64 -9.04 1.26 8.75
N PRO A 65 -9.98 1.77 9.55
CA PRO A 65 -9.76 1.97 10.97
C PRO A 65 -9.58 0.64 11.70
N CYS A 66 -8.65 0.60 12.65
CA CYS A 66 -8.41 -0.59 13.45
C CYS A 66 -9.58 -0.90 14.39
N PRO A 67 -10.01 -2.17 14.47
CA PRO A 67 -11.05 -2.58 15.42
C PRO A 67 -10.59 -2.36 16.87
N LEU A 68 -11.56 -2.15 17.77
CA LEU A 68 -11.31 -1.92 19.19
C LEU A 68 -10.48 -3.07 19.80
N GLY A 69 -9.41 -2.71 20.52
CA GLY A 69 -8.45 -3.68 21.08
C GLY A 69 -7.23 -3.95 20.21
N THR A 70 -7.17 -3.36 19.02
CA THR A 70 -6.00 -3.36 18.14
C THR A 70 -5.49 -1.94 17.93
N TYR A 71 -4.21 -1.80 17.57
CA TYR A 71 -3.54 -0.53 17.32
C TYR A 71 -2.62 -0.69 16.11
N SER A 72 -2.45 0.37 15.33
CA SER A 72 -1.52 0.43 14.20
C SER A 72 -0.47 1.50 14.47
N ALA A 73 0.80 1.20 14.21
CA ALA A 73 1.90 2.16 14.27
C ALA A 73 2.14 2.77 12.89
N GLU A 74 2.18 4.10 12.79
CA GLU A 74 2.42 4.78 11.51
C GLU A 74 3.89 4.65 11.05
N PRO A 75 4.15 4.25 9.79
CA PRO A 75 3.20 3.79 8.78
C PRO A 75 2.86 2.28 8.93
N ALA A 76 1.57 1.93 9.01
CA ALA A 76 1.10 0.56 9.22
C ALA A 76 0.49 -0.08 7.97
N GLN A 77 0.71 -1.38 7.79
CA GLN A 77 0.00 -2.21 6.80
C GLN A 77 -1.12 -3.03 7.43
N THR A 78 -0.99 -3.36 8.71
CA THR A 78 -1.93 -4.22 9.42
C THR A 78 -2.13 -3.69 10.84
N CYS A 79 -3.31 -3.95 11.41
CA CYS A 79 -3.57 -3.65 12.82
C CYS A 79 -2.89 -4.70 13.71
N LEU A 80 -2.11 -4.22 14.68
CA LEU A 80 -1.46 -5.05 15.70
C LEU A 80 -2.40 -5.20 16.90
N GLY A 81 -2.62 -6.42 17.37
CA GLY A 81 -3.31 -6.66 18.63
C GLY A 81 -2.38 -6.45 19.83
N MET A 82 -2.85 -5.78 20.89
CA MET A 82 -2.34 -6.08 22.24
C MET A 82 -3.05 -7.36 22.70
N CYS A 83 -2.44 -8.49 23.06
CA CYS A 83 -1.13 -8.84 23.58
C CYS A 83 -0.60 -10.07 22.80
N GLY A 84 0.57 -9.95 22.15
CA GLY A 84 1.42 -11.11 21.86
C GLY A 84 1.33 -11.79 20.48
N VAL A 85 0.74 -11.20 19.44
CA VAL A 85 0.83 -11.75 18.07
C VAL A 85 1.36 -10.70 17.10
N SER A 86 2.66 -10.83 16.81
CA SER A 86 3.28 -10.26 15.62
C SER A 86 2.60 -10.86 14.39
N ASP A 87 1.72 -10.09 13.75
CA ASP A 87 1.25 -10.45 12.41
C ASP A 87 2.46 -10.41 11.47
N ASN A 88 2.76 -11.58 10.90
CA ASN A 88 3.93 -11.88 10.11
C ASN A 88 3.76 -11.35 8.69
N THR A 89 3.61 -10.04 8.52
CA THR A 89 3.69 -9.44 7.18
C THR A 89 5.15 -9.11 6.90
N GLU A 90 5.82 -10.09 6.29
CA GLU A 90 7.18 -10.10 5.71
C GLU A 90 8.39 -10.46 6.57
N LYS A 91 8.38 -11.68 7.10
CA LYS A 91 9.61 -12.50 6.99
C LYS A 91 9.37 -13.99 6.72
N THR A 92 8.36 -14.30 5.91
CA THR A 92 8.03 -15.67 5.48
C THR A 92 9.00 -16.27 4.45
N GLU A 93 10.16 -15.65 4.19
CA GLU A 93 11.18 -16.23 3.29
C GLU A 93 12.57 -16.43 3.93
N THR A 94 12.77 -16.19 5.25
CA THR A 94 14.09 -16.45 5.87
C THR A 94 14.10 -17.37 7.09
N VAL A 95 12.96 -17.72 7.69
CA VAL A 95 12.93 -18.63 8.85
C VAL A 95 12.78 -20.11 8.43
N ALA A 96 12.37 -20.39 7.19
CA ALA A 96 12.31 -21.76 6.66
C ALA A 96 13.69 -22.35 6.30
N LEU A 97 14.73 -21.52 6.09
CA LEU A 97 16.06 -22.00 5.73
C LEU A 97 16.97 -22.35 6.93
N ILE A 98 16.68 -21.84 8.13
CA ILE A 98 17.55 -22.04 9.31
C ILE A 98 17.15 -23.25 10.16
N LEU A 99 15.96 -23.85 9.94
CA LEU A 99 15.46 -25.01 10.71
C LEU A 99 15.68 -26.38 10.05
N ARG A 100 16.55 -26.49 9.04
CA ARG A 100 16.88 -27.78 8.38
C ARG A 100 18.34 -28.23 8.45
N ILE A 101 19.22 -27.58 9.21
CA ILE A 101 20.64 -27.98 9.31
C ILE A 101 21.08 -28.30 10.75
N SER A 102 20.21 -28.92 11.56
CA SER A 102 20.62 -29.47 12.87
C SER A 102 20.17 -30.91 13.11
N VAL A 103 19.87 -31.68 12.07
CA VAL A 103 19.74 -33.14 12.18
C VAL A 103 20.34 -33.82 10.94
N HIS A 104 21.68 -33.94 10.95
CA HIS A 104 22.49 -35.15 10.74
C HIS A 104 23.96 -34.74 10.65
#